data_AF-A0A851M169-F1
#
_entry.id   AF-A0A851M169-F1
#
_cell.length_a   1.000
_cell.length_b   1.000
_cell.length_c   1.000
_cell.angle_alpha   90.00
_cell.angle_beta   90.00
_cell.angle_gamma   90.00
#
_symmetry.space_group_name_H-M   'P 1'
#
loop_
_entity.id
_entity.type
_entity.pdbx_description
1 polymer ?
#
loop_
_entity_poly.entity_id
_entity_poly.type
_entity_poly.pdbx_seq_one_letter_code
_entity_poly.pdbx_strand_id
1 'polypeptide(L)'
;EICKVWAGTSSYIRKQLLQKKAVEIGIGTFALLPARATVGEDKVLLVERPVFKLCRFLKKFYKLKCAKTKIPDETPCVQLDFKQIAADICFRPEIVEQCIHETLLFFAGALQEKKEVEFSF
;
A
#
# COMPACT_ATOMS: atom_id res chain seq x y z
N GLU A 1 -9.91 -10.94 13.61
CA GLU A 1 -9.53 -9.52 13.83
C GLU A 1 -8.75 -8.96 12.64
N ILE A 2 -7.77 -9.70 12.12
CA ILE A 2 -6.92 -9.33 10.97
C ILE A 2 -7.73 -8.80 9.77
N CYS A 3 -8.77 -9.51 9.31
CA CYS A 3 -9.58 -9.06 8.16
C CYS A 3 -10.23 -7.68 8.40
N LYS A 4 -10.72 -7.41 9.62
CA LYS A 4 -11.32 -6.11 9.97
C LYS A 4 -10.27 -5.00 10.02
N VAL A 5 -9.12 -5.28 10.63
CA VAL A 5 -7.99 -4.34 10.67
C VAL A 5 -7.55 -4.00 9.26
N TRP A 6 -7.41 -5.00 8.39
CA TRP A 6 -6.91 -4.79 7.04
C TRP A 6 -7.94 -4.18 6.08
N ALA A 7 -9.22 -4.46 6.27
CA ALA A 7 -10.30 -3.71 5.63
C ALA A 7 -10.27 -2.22 6.05
N GLY A 8 -10.07 -1.95 7.35
CA GLY A 8 -9.91 -0.60 7.89
C GLY A 8 -8.70 0.14 7.30
N THR A 9 -7.53 -0.49 7.30
CA THR A 9 -6.30 0.06 6.70
C THR A 9 -6.47 0.30 5.21
N SER A 10 -7.07 -0.64 4.47
CA SER A 10 -7.33 -0.49 3.04
C SER A 10 -8.27 0.67 2.75
N SER A 11 -9.30 0.85 3.57
CA SER A 11 -10.21 2.00 3.50
C SER A 11 -9.46 3.31 3.76
N TYR A 12 -8.62 3.36 4.79
CA TYR A 12 -7.77 4.53 5.08
C TYR A 12 -6.84 4.86 3.89
N ILE A 13 -6.10 3.87 3.37
CA ILE A 13 -5.21 4.07 2.22
C ILE A 13 -6.00 4.61 1.03
N ARG A 14 -7.16 4.02 0.73
CA ARG A 14 -8.03 4.49 -0.36
C ARG A 14 -8.47 5.94 -0.15
N LYS A 15 -8.87 6.34 1.06
CA LYS A 15 -9.23 7.73 1.39
C LYS A 15 -8.06 8.69 1.14
N GLN A 16 -6.85 8.34 1.56
CA GLN A 16 -5.65 9.18 1.34
C GLN A 16 -5.29 9.27 -0.16
N LEU A 17 -5.37 8.17 -0.90
CA LEU A 17 -5.12 8.15 -2.34
C LEU A 17 -6.11 9.04 -3.10
N LEU A 18 -7.40 9.02 -2.73
CA LEU A 18 -8.40 9.93 -3.31
C LEU A 18 -8.08 11.41 -3.06
N GLN A 19 -7.37 11.71 -1.97
CA GLN A 19 -6.85 13.05 -1.66
C GLN A 19 -5.47 13.34 -2.30
N LYS A 20 -5.02 12.51 -3.24
CA LYS A 20 -3.71 12.63 -3.91
C LYS A 20 -2.51 12.52 -2.97
N LYS A 21 -2.67 11.86 -1.83
CA LYS A 21 -1.59 11.59 -0.88
C LYS A 21 -1.09 10.17 -1.05
N ALA A 22 0.22 10.01 -1.14
CA ALA A 22 0.89 8.72 -1.03
C ALA A 22 0.84 8.25 0.44
N VAL A 23 0.77 6.94 0.64
CA VAL A 23 0.71 6.33 1.99
C VAL A 23 1.86 5.36 2.18
N GLU A 24 2.78 5.68 3.09
CA GLU A 24 3.85 4.79 3.52
C GLU A 24 3.36 3.87 4.65
N ILE A 25 3.56 2.57 4.45
CA ILE A 25 3.13 1.53 5.37
C ILE A 25 4.32 0.72 5.91
N GLY A 26 5.52 1.30 5.96
CA GLY A 26 6.76 0.67 6.43
C GLY A 26 7.48 -0.19 5.37
N ILE A 27 6.82 -1.18 4.78
CA ILE A 27 7.42 -2.03 3.73
C ILE A 27 7.44 -1.37 2.34
N GLY A 28 6.69 -0.29 2.17
CA GLY A 28 6.54 0.39 0.90
C GLY A 28 5.50 1.48 0.94
N THR A 29 5.20 2.02 -0.24
CA THR A 29 4.35 3.20 -0.40
C THR A 29 3.28 2.95 -1.45
N PHE A 30 2.03 3.21 -1.11
CA PHE A 30 0.93 3.32 -2.06
C PHE A 30 0.88 4.74 -2.64
N ALA A 31 0.66 4.87 -3.94
CA ALA A 31 0.46 6.16 -4.60
C ALA A 31 -0.46 6.02 -5.81
N LEU A 32 -1.06 7.12 -6.25
CA LEU A 32 -1.70 7.21 -7.56
C LEU A 32 -0.67 7.68 -8.59
N LEU A 33 -0.61 7.01 -9.75
CA LEU A 33 0.18 7.46 -10.88
C LEU A 33 -0.68 7.61 -12.13
N PRO A 34 -0.40 8.61 -12.98
CA PRO A 34 -1.00 8.70 -14.30
C PRO A 34 -0.71 7.44 -15.12
N ALA A 35 -1.72 6.94 -15.81
CA ALA A 35 -1.65 5.84 -16.75
C ALA A 35 -2.53 6.14 -17.96
N ARG A 36 -2.16 5.59 -19.11
CA ARG A 36 -2.94 5.68 -20.35
C ARG A 36 -3.79 4.44 -20.45
N ALA A 37 -5.11 4.61 -20.54
CA ALA A 37 -6.06 3.53 -20.83
C ALA A 37 -6.61 3.72 -22.24
N THR A 38 -6.55 2.67 -23.07
CA THR A 38 -7.16 2.67 -24.40
C THR A 38 -8.65 2.36 -24.28
N VAL A 39 -9.50 3.16 -24.91
CA VAL A 39 -10.96 3.01 -24.90
C VAL A 39 -11.48 3.06 -26.34
N GLY A 40 -11.99 1.94 -26.86
CA GLY A 40 -12.44 1.84 -28.26
C GLY A 40 -11.30 1.94 -29.28
N GLU A 41 -11.64 2.16 -30.55
CA GLU A 41 -10.64 2.43 -31.60
C GLU A 41 -10.00 3.82 -31.35
N ASP A 42 -8.74 3.78 -30.92
CA ASP A 42 -7.77 4.89 -30.84
C ASP A 42 -8.02 6.06 -29.85
N LYS A 43 -9.01 5.98 -28.95
CA LYS A 43 -9.12 6.97 -27.86
C LYS A 43 -8.27 6.57 -26.66
N VAL A 44 -7.35 7.44 -26.26
CA VAL A 44 -6.54 7.26 -25.04
C VAL A 44 -7.06 8.19 -23.94
N LEU A 45 -7.47 7.60 -22.82
CA LEU A 45 -7.88 8.32 -21.62
C LEU A 45 -6.75 8.31 -20.59
N LEU A 46 -6.45 9.47 -20.03
CA LEU A 46 -5.53 9.58 -18.89
C LEU A 46 -6.30 9.22 -17.62
N VAL A 47 -6.00 8.04 -17.09
CA VAL A 47 -6.51 7.57 -15.80
C VAL A 47 -5.42 7.70 -14.74
N GLU A 48 -5.81 7.66 -13.49
CA GLU A 48 -4.88 7.39 -12.39
C GLU A 48 -5.04 5.96 -11.94
N ARG A 49 -3.92 5.27 -11.74
CA ARG A 49 -3.92 3.92 -11.19
C ARG A 49 -3.22 3.90 -9.83
N PRO A 50 -3.75 3.16 -8.85
CA PRO A 50 -3.02 2.87 -7.63
C PRO A 50 -1.83 1.97 -7.96
N VAL A 51 -0.67 2.30 -7.39
CA VAL A 51 0.54 1.49 -7.45
C VAL A 51 1.07 1.29 -6.05
N PHE A 52 1.69 0.13 -5.83
CA PHE A 52 2.46 -0.14 -4.63
C PHE A 52 3.96 -0.18 -4.99
N LYS A 53 4.75 0.69 -4.35
CA LYS A 53 6.20 0.75 -4.51
C LYS A 53 6.87 0.21 -3.26
N LEU A 54 7.40 -1.01 -3.35
CA LEU A 54 8.20 -1.60 -2.28
C LEU A 54 9.40 -0.70 -1.95
N CYS A 55 9.74 -0.58 -0.65
CA CYS A 55 10.79 0.31 -0.19
C CYS A 55 12.18 -0.16 -0.69
N ARG A 56 13.12 0.79 -0.81
CA ARG A 56 14.44 0.52 -1.40
C ARG A 56 15.23 -0.51 -0.59
N PHE A 57 15.07 -0.50 0.73
CA PHE A 57 15.74 -1.42 1.64
C PHE A 57 15.34 -2.87 1.34
N LEU A 58 14.05 -3.20 1.36
CA LEU A 58 13.57 -4.56 1.09
C LEU A 58 13.90 -5.03 -0.33
N LYS A 59 13.82 -4.14 -1.33
CA LYS A 59 14.27 -4.45 -2.70
C LYS A 59 15.74 -4.89 -2.74
N LYS A 60 16.62 -4.16 -2.06
CA LYS A 60 18.06 -4.46 -2.03
C LYS A 60 18.35 -5.71 -1.20
N PHE A 61 17.74 -5.81 -0.03
CA PHE A 61 17.94 -6.90 0.91
C PHE A 61 17.53 -8.25 0.30
N TYR A 62 16.35 -8.32 -0.32
CA TYR A 62 15.84 -9.54 -0.96
C TYR A 62 16.24 -9.68 -2.44
N LYS A 63 17.09 -8.78 -2.98
CA LYS A 63 17.54 -8.79 -4.39
C LYS A 63 16.39 -8.87 -5.41
N LEU A 64 15.30 -8.15 -5.14
CA LEU A 64 14.07 -8.20 -5.94
C LEU A 64 14.18 -7.34 -7.20
N LYS A 65 13.71 -7.88 -8.32
CA LYS A 65 13.52 -7.13 -9.57
C LYS A 65 12.10 -6.57 -9.59
N CYS A 66 11.94 -5.28 -9.29
CA CYS A 66 10.65 -4.59 -9.38
C CYS A 66 10.62 -3.66 -10.59
N ALA A 67 9.42 -3.42 -11.15
CA ALA A 67 9.23 -2.39 -12.16
C ALA A 67 9.74 -1.02 -11.65
N LYS A 68 10.31 -0.23 -12.56
CA LYS A 68 10.81 1.12 -12.28
C LYS A 68 9.64 2.10 -12.15
N THR A 69 8.89 1.98 -11.07
CA THR A 69 7.82 2.91 -10.72
C THR A 69 8.39 4.05 -9.89
N LYS A 70 8.33 5.27 -10.44
CA LYS A 70 8.71 6.51 -9.73
C LYS A 70 7.44 7.20 -9.26
N ILE A 71 7.41 7.52 -7.98
CA ILE A 71 6.40 8.41 -7.39
C ILE A 71 6.99 9.82 -7.51
N PRO A 72 6.27 10.81 -8.05
CA PRO A 72 6.76 12.19 -8.14
C PRO A 72 7.13 12.73 -6.77
N ASP A 73 8.26 13.44 -6.69
CA ASP A 73 8.79 13.93 -5.41
C ASP A 73 7.87 15.00 -4.78
N GLU A 74 7.02 15.67 -5.58
CA GLU A 74 6.03 16.63 -5.08
C GLU A 74 4.79 15.96 -4.46
N THR A 75 4.64 14.63 -4.58
CA THR A 75 3.47 13.92 -4.05
C THR A 75 3.50 13.94 -2.52
N PRO A 76 2.52 14.53 -1.83
CA PRO A 76 2.49 14.51 -0.37
C PRO A 76 2.44 13.06 0.12
N CYS A 77 3.33 12.70 1.05
CA CYS A 77 3.39 11.35 1.62
C CYS A 77 3.01 11.39 3.09
N VAL A 78 2.09 10.50 3.50
CA VAL A 78 1.66 10.34 4.89
C VAL A 78 1.92 8.92 5.38
N GLN A 79 2.03 8.75 6.69
CA GLN A 79 2.07 7.43 7.31
C GLN A 79 0.66 6.94 7.64
N LEU A 80 0.54 5.69 8.09
CA LEU A 80 -0.71 5.18 8.65
C LEU A 80 -1.05 5.92 9.95
N ASP A 81 -2.28 6.42 10.05
CA ASP A 81 -2.80 6.92 11.32
C ASP A 81 -3.55 5.80 12.04
N PHE A 82 -2.84 5.08 12.92
CA PHE A 82 -3.41 3.96 13.66
C PHE A 82 -4.57 4.38 14.56
N LYS A 83 -4.58 5.61 15.09
CA LYS A 83 -5.68 6.12 15.92
C LYS A 83 -6.93 6.32 15.08
N GLN A 84 -6.79 6.93 13.90
CA GLN A 84 -7.91 7.11 12.98
C GLN A 84 -8.44 5.76 12.49
N ILE A 85 -7.56 4.84 12.07
CA ILE A 85 -7.97 3.50 11.62
C ILE A 85 -8.71 2.79 12.75
N ALA A 86 -8.16 2.78 13.97
CA ALA A 86 -8.77 2.13 15.12
C ALA A 86 -10.15 2.70 15.48
N ALA A 87 -10.31 4.02 15.40
CA ALA A 87 -11.61 4.68 15.58
C ALA A 87 -12.62 4.22 14.51
N ASP A 88 -12.21 4.18 13.24
CA ASP A 88 -13.07 3.78 12.10
C ASP A 88 -13.58 2.32 12.22
N ILE A 89 -12.83 1.43 12.90
CA ILE A 89 -13.19 0.00 13.04
C ILE A 89 -13.52 -0.41 14.48
N CYS A 90 -13.63 0.55 15.40
CA CYS A 90 -13.91 0.35 16.83
C CYS A 90 -12.96 -0.64 17.53
N PHE A 91 -11.66 -0.55 17.23
CA PHE A 91 -10.60 -1.28 17.92
C PHE A 91 -9.75 -0.34 18.78
N ARG A 92 -8.92 -0.92 19.66
CA ARG A 92 -7.86 -0.16 20.35
C ARG A 92 -6.70 0.12 19.38
N PRO A 93 -6.11 1.33 19.37
CA PRO A 93 -4.99 1.67 18.49
C PRO A 93 -3.83 0.68 18.57
N GLU A 94 -3.52 0.17 19.77
CA GLU A 94 -2.41 -0.76 19.99
C GLU A 94 -2.65 -2.11 19.29
N ILE A 95 -3.90 -2.57 19.26
CA ILE A 95 -4.29 -3.81 18.56
C ILE A 95 -4.18 -3.62 17.05
N VAL A 96 -4.59 -2.47 16.53
CA VAL A 96 -4.47 -2.13 15.11
C VAL A 96 -3.01 -2.06 14.71
N GLU A 97 -2.19 -1.29 15.43
CA GLU A 97 -0.76 -1.14 15.16
C GLU A 97 -0.05 -2.50 15.16
N GLN A 98 -0.25 -3.31 16.21
CA GLN A 98 0.37 -4.63 16.33
C GLN A 98 -0.05 -5.55 15.17
N CYS A 99 -1.35 -5.65 14.88
CA CYS A 99 -1.86 -6.51 13.81
C CYS A 99 -1.31 -6.11 12.43
N ILE A 100 -1.19 -4.81 12.17
CA ILE A 100 -0.60 -4.30 10.92
C ILE A 100 0.87 -4.68 10.87
N HIS A 101 1.65 -4.39 11.91
CA HIS A 101 3.08 -4.72 11.94
C HIS A 101 3.36 -6.21 11.77
N GLU A 102 2.61 -7.08 12.45
CA GLU A 102 2.75 -8.54 12.30
C GLU A 102 2.46 -9.00 10.87
N THR A 103 1.41 -8.46 10.23
CA THR A 103 1.07 -8.77 8.84
C THR A 103 2.18 -8.35 7.88
N LEU A 104 2.76 -7.17 8.09
CA LEU A 104 3.85 -6.65 7.27
C LEU A 104 5.17 -7.40 7.47
N LEU A 105 5.46 -7.84 8.69
CA LEU A 105 6.58 -8.73 9.00
C LEU A 105 6.41 -10.09 8.30
N PHE A 106 5.20 -10.66 8.33
CA PHE A 106 4.91 -11.90 7.62
C PHE A 106 5.12 -11.73 6.10
N PHE A 107 4.66 -10.62 5.52
CA PHE A 107 4.92 -10.31 4.12
C PHE A 107 6.42 -10.23 3.81
N ALA A 108 7.19 -9.52 4.64
CA ALA A 108 8.63 -9.39 4.46
C ALA A 108 9.33 -10.76 4.54
N GLY A 109 8.95 -11.61 5.48
CA GLY A 109 9.44 -12.99 5.57
C GLY A 109 9.14 -13.80 4.31
N ALA A 110 7.93 -13.70 3.77
CA ALA A 110 7.58 -14.43 2.57
C ALA A 110 8.30 -13.95 1.30
N LEU A 111 8.63 -12.65 1.21
CA LEU A 111 9.49 -12.12 0.15
C LEU A 111 10.88 -12.80 0.15
N GLN A 112 11.41 -13.15 1.32
CA GLN A 112 12.68 -13.88 1.45
C GLN A 112 12.62 -15.26 0.82
N GLU A 113 11.52 -15.96 1.04
CA GLU A 113 11.30 -17.33 0.60
C GLU A 113 10.84 -17.41 -0.86
N LYS A 114 10.67 -16.26 -1.53
CA LYS A 114 10.09 -16.13 -2.88
C LYS A 114 8.74 -16.85 -3.02
N LYS A 115 7.99 -16.93 -1.92
CA LYS A 115 6.66 -17.52 -1.93
C LYS A 115 5.68 -16.52 -2.50
N GLU A 116 4.81 -16.99 -3.37
CA GLU A 116 3.60 -16.25 -3.72
C GLU A 116 2.69 -16.28 -2.49
N VAL A 117 2.46 -15.12 -1.88
CA VAL A 117 1.54 -14.99 -0.77
C VAL A 117 0.27 -14.40 -1.32
N GLU A 118 -0.72 -15.26 -1.51
CA GLU A 118 -2.08 -14.80 -1.59
C GLU A 118 -2.54 -14.52 -0.17
N PHE A 119 -2.71 -13.24 0.15
CA PHE A 119 -3.40 -12.91 1.38
C PHE A 119 -4.90 -13.00 1.14
N SER A 120 -5.47 -14.13 1.53
CA SER A 120 -6.91 -14.32 1.64
C SER A 120 -7.38 -13.76 2.99
N PHE A 121 -7.67 -12.47 3.03
CA PHE A 121 -8.36 -11.82 4.15
C PHE A 121 -9.73 -11.29 3.74
#